data_AF-A0A850WPZ4-F1
#
_entry.id   AF-A0A850WPZ4-F1
#
_cell.length_a   1.000
_cell.length_b   1.000
_cell.length_c   1.000
_cell.angle_alpha   90.00
_cell.angle_beta   90.00
_cell.angle_gamma   90.00
#
_symmetry.space_group_name_H-M   'P 1'
#
loop_
_entity.id
_entity.type
_entity.pdbx_description
1 polymer ?
#
loop_
_entity_poly.entity_id
_entity_poly.type
_entity_poly.pdbx_seq_one_letter_code
_entity_poly.pdbx_strand_id
1 'polypeptide(L)'
;MGHRLIRGLSGAAVFLVSVALLSVRQRGTLETTRYPDISKGMSEKPGQRSKASPEDATGGMGRGQENLQVHPPEGYRTEESLTLGDIFIAVKTTKRFHQSRMELLLDTWISQAREQTYVFTDEEDEALRRRMGDHAIFTNCSAEHSHPALSCKMAAEFDAFLASGRSWFCHLDDDNYLNPHALLKLLSSYSSSWDIYLGKPSLNRPIRASETLPNNQTKSVRFWFATGGAGFCISHKLASKMVPWASGRKFLSTSELIRLPDDCTVGYIIECKVGGQLLPSALFHSHLENLQLIPLSRLSQQVTLSYGVFENKLNVIELSGPFSPQEDPSSRFRSLHCHLYPDTSWCVQAVSW
;
A
#
# COMPACT_ATOMS: atom_id res chain seq x y z
N MET A 1 16.64 50.94 -0.90
CA MET A 1 15.65 49.98 -0.37
C MET A 1 15.35 48.98 -1.47
N GLY A 2 15.91 47.77 -1.39
CA GLY A 2 15.73 46.72 -2.40
C GLY A 2 15.44 45.40 -1.72
N HIS A 3 14.17 44.99 -1.70
CA HIS A 3 13.74 43.71 -1.16
C HIS A 3 14.09 42.58 -2.14
N ARG A 4 14.90 41.63 -1.67
CA ARG A 4 15.09 40.33 -2.35
C ARG A 4 13.88 39.44 -2.06
N LEU A 5 13.14 39.06 -3.10
CA LEU A 5 12.22 37.93 -3.06
C LEU A 5 13.02 36.63 -2.98
N ILE A 6 12.90 35.90 -1.86
CA ILE A 6 13.29 34.49 -1.78
C ILE A 6 12.06 33.69 -2.20
N ARG A 7 12.07 33.15 -3.43
CA ARG A 7 11.08 32.17 -3.88
C ARG A 7 11.35 30.85 -3.14
N GLY A 8 10.36 30.38 -2.38
CA GLY A 8 10.38 29.05 -1.77
C GLY A 8 10.45 27.96 -2.83
N LEU A 9 11.35 27.00 -2.64
CA LEU A 9 11.43 25.79 -3.45
C LEU A 9 10.23 24.89 -3.14
N SER A 10 9.55 24.39 -4.17
CA SER A 10 8.45 23.43 -4.05
C SER A 10 8.91 22.15 -3.32
N GLY A 11 8.08 21.61 -2.42
CA GLY A 11 8.38 20.44 -1.58
C GLY A 11 8.80 19.18 -2.35
N ALA A 12 8.43 19.04 -3.62
CA ALA A 12 8.90 17.97 -4.50
C ALA A 12 10.42 18.02 -4.74
N ALA A 13 11.01 19.23 -4.79
CA ALA A 13 12.45 19.40 -4.92
C ALA A 13 13.18 18.97 -3.64
N VAL A 14 12.57 19.16 -2.46
CA VAL A 14 13.17 18.77 -1.17
C VAL A 14 13.18 17.25 -1.01
N PHE A 15 12.12 16.55 -1.45
CA PHE A 15 12.06 15.09 -1.41
C PHE A 15 13.09 14.45 -2.36
N LEU A 16 13.16 14.92 -3.61
CA LEU A 16 14.14 14.43 -4.58
C LEU A 16 15.58 14.71 -4.16
N VAL A 17 15.85 15.88 -3.56
CA VAL A 17 17.20 16.22 -3.03
C VAL A 17 17.56 15.31 -1.85
N SER A 18 16.61 14.96 -0.99
CA SER A 18 16.83 14.07 0.15
C SER A 18 17.19 12.65 -0.28
N VAL A 19 16.47 12.10 -1.27
CA VAL A 19 16.74 10.79 -1.85
C VAL A 19 18.06 10.79 -2.66
N ALA A 20 18.31 11.84 -3.45
CA ALA A 20 19.54 11.99 -4.23
C ALA A 20 20.79 12.10 -3.35
N LEU A 21 20.74 12.90 -2.28
CA LEU A 21 21.86 13.06 -1.33
C LEU A 21 22.19 11.75 -0.59
N LEU A 22 21.19 10.92 -0.28
CA LEU A 22 21.39 9.58 0.28
C LEU A 22 22.07 8.63 -0.70
N SER A 23 21.79 8.75 -2.00
CA SER A 23 22.43 7.94 -3.05
C SER A 23 23.86 8.39 -3.42
N VAL A 24 24.17 9.68 -3.39
CA VAL A 24 25.52 10.19 -3.71
C VAL A 24 26.52 9.87 -2.59
N ARG A 25 26.08 9.92 -1.32
CA ARG A 25 26.95 9.62 -0.16
C ARG A 25 27.40 8.15 -0.07
N GLN A 26 26.79 7.26 -0.86
CA GLN A 26 27.10 5.82 -0.90
C GLN A 26 27.87 5.35 -2.14
N ARG A 27 28.09 6.22 -3.16
CA ARG A 27 28.90 5.86 -4.34
C ARG A 27 30.42 5.96 -4.11
N GLY A 28 30.85 6.47 -2.96
CA GLY A 28 32.26 6.62 -2.60
C GLY A 28 32.87 5.42 -1.86
N THR A 29 32.61 4.20 -2.30
CA THR A 29 33.35 2.99 -1.86
C THR A 29 32.96 1.81 -2.76
N LEU A 30 33.66 1.65 -3.87
CA LEU A 30 33.55 0.48 -4.73
C LEU A 30 34.97 -0.06 -4.92
N GLU A 31 35.38 -0.98 -4.03
CA GLU A 31 36.56 -1.80 -4.23
C GLU A 31 36.18 -3.05 -5.05
N THR A 32 36.94 -3.23 -6.12
CA THR A 32 36.84 -4.28 -7.12
C THR A 32 37.20 -5.64 -6.52
N THR A 33 36.36 -6.67 -6.66
CA THR A 33 36.81 -8.07 -6.53
C THR A 33 36.26 -8.90 -7.68
N ARG A 34 37.20 -9.39 -8.49
CA ARG A 34 37.03 -10.17 -9.72
C ARG A 34 37.17 -11.65 -9.35
N TYR A 35 36.17 -12.49 -9.61
CA TYR A 35 36.27 -13.95 -9.44
C TYR A 35 36.62 -14.62 -10.78
N PRO A 36 37.53 -15.62 -10.81
CA PRO A 36 37.89 -16.32 -12.04
C PRO A 36 37.00 -17.54 -12.32
N ASP A 37 36.91 -17.82 -13.61
CA ASP A 37 36.17 -18.86 -14.32
C ASP A 37 36.93 -20.20 -14.28
N ILE A 38 36.27 -21.33 -13.96
CA ILE A 38 36.79 -22.68 -14.25
C ILE A 38 35.64 -23.60 -14.70
N SER A 39 35.73 -24.00 -15.97
CA SER A 39 34.94 -25.04 -16.63
C SER A 39 35.55 -26.45 -16.47
N LYS A 40 34.71 -27.47 -16.74
CA LYS A 40 34.92 -28.94 -16.84
C LYS A 40 34.78 -29.70 -15.51
N GLY A 41 33.91 -30.70 -15.34
CA GLY A 41 33.09 -31.49 -16.27
C GLY A 41 33.26 -32.97 -15.93
N MET A 42 32.19 -33.71 -15.59
CA MET A 42 31.95 -35.09 -16.02
C MET A 42 30.58 -35.58 -15.50
N SER A 43 29.88 -36.28 -16.39
CA SER A 43 28.60 -36.94 -16.29
C SER A 43 28.67 -38.24 -15.47
N GLU A 44 27.62 -38.60 -14.72
CA GLU A 44 27.11 -39.98 -14.63
C GLU A 44 25.68 -40.04 -14.04
N LYS A 45 24.88 -40.96 -14.58
CA LYS A 45 23.44 -41.17 -14.39
C LYS A 45 23.16 -42.42 -13.50
N PRO A 46 21.90 -42.69 -13.10
CA PRO A 46 21.55 -43.33 -11.82
C PRO A 46 21.29 -44.85 -11.88
N GLY A 47 21.42 -45.51 -10.72
CA GLY A 47 21.04 -46.91 -10.48
C GLY A 47 19.73 -47.05 -9.70
N GLN A 48 18.97 -48.09 -10.06
CA GLN A 48 17.60 -48.42 -9.63
C GLN A 48 17.58 -49.73 -8.80
N ARG A 49 16.46 -49.99 -8.10
CA ARG A 49 15.92 -51.31 -7.61
C ARG A 49 16.43 -51.78 -6.21
N SER A 50 15.69 -52.46 -5.30
CA SER A 50 14.43 -53.25 -5.35
C SER A 50 13.81 -53.49 -3.95
N LYS A 51 12.54 -53.93 -3.96
CA LYS A 51 11.65 -54.48 -2.91
C LYS A 51 12.19 -55.63 -2.03
N ALA A 52 11.63 -55.80 -0.82
CA ALA A 52 11.08 -57.08 -0.30
C ALA A 52 10.29 -56.91 1.04
N SER A 53 9.14 -57.58 1.15
CA SER A 53 8.45 -57.98 2.39
C SER A 53 8.64 -59.49 2.61
N PRO A 54 8.39 -60.04 3.81
CA PRO A 54 7.14 -60.83 4.01
C PRO A 54 6.49 -60.79 5.42
N GLU A 55 5.23 -61.22 5.48
CA GLU A 55 4.36 -61.57 6.64
C GLU A 55 4.80 -62.93 7.27
N ASP A 56 4.40 -63.46 8.44
CA ASP A 56 3.13 -63.41 9.20
C ASP A 56 3.23 -64.02 10.65
N ALA A 57 2.22 -63.69 11.48
CA ALA A 57 1.56 -64.40 12.61
C ALA A 57 2.26 -64.79 13.96
N THR A 58 1.74 -64.26 15.10
CA THR A 58 0.77 -64.95 16.03
C THR A 58 0.53 -64.22 17.38
N GLY A 59 -0.74 -64.08 17.80
CA GLY A 59 -1.18 -64.31 19.20
C GLY A 59 -1.66 -63.17 20.12
N GLY A 60 -3.00 -63.00 20.29
CA GLY A 60 -3.64 -63.08 21.62
C GLY A 60 -4.21 -61.83 22.35
N MET A 61 -5.53 -61.60 22.18
CA MET A 61 -6.59 -61.37 23.21
C MET A 61 -6.61 -60.13 24.14
N GLY A 62 -7.73 -59.37 24.15
CA GLY A 62 -8.24 -58.73 25.39
C GLY A 62 -9.03 -57.40 25.35
N ARG A 63 -10.32 -57.46 25.00
CA ARG A 63 -11.55 -56.79 25.58
C ARG A 63 -11.62 -55.28 25.96
N GLY A 64 -12.72 -54.67 25.46
CA GLY A 64 -13.57 -53.62 26.08
C GLY A 64 -13.04 -52.19 25.92
N GLN A 65 -13.80 -51.11 25.71
CA GLN A 65 -15.21 -50.72 25.76
C GLN A 65 -15.15 -49.28 25.17
N GLU A 66 -16.00 -48.79 24.27
CA GLU A 66 -17.24 -48.06 24.57
C GLU A 66 -17.56 -47.21 23.31
N ASN A 67 -18.81 -47.24 22.83
CA ASN A 67 -19.28 -46.39 21.75
C ASN A 67 -19.44 -44.95 22.28
N LEU A 68 -18.55 -44.03 21.90
CA LEU A 68 -18.85 -42.60 21.91
C LEU A 68 -19.02 -42.12 20.46
N GLN A 69 -20.28 -41.94 20.06
CA GLN A 69 -20.63 -41.06 18.94
C GLN A 69 -20.19 -39.65 19.31
N VAL A 70 -19.08 -39.20 18.72
CA VAL A 70 -18.64 -37.81 18.80
C VAL A 70 -19.55 -37.01 17.86
N HIS A 71 -20.52 -36.30 18.44
CA HIS A 71 -21.16 -35.18 17.76
C HIS A 71 -20.08 -34.12 17.47
N PRO A 72 -19.93 -33.64 16.21
CA PRO A 72 -19.03 -32.54 15.94
C PRO A 72 -19.57 -31.29 16.66
N PRO A 73 -18.72 -30.50 17.33
CA PRO A 73 -19.16 -29.26 17.92
C PRO A 73 -19.68 -28.34 16.82
N GLU A 74 -20.87 -27.81 17.05
CA GLU A 74 -21.48 -26.75 16.26
C GLU A 74 -20.50 -25.58 16.07
N GLY A 75 -20.38 -25.12 14.83
CA GLY A 75 -19.85 -23.80 14.54
C GLY A 75 -18.38 -23.73 14.15
N TYR A 76 -17.93 -24.54 13.19
CA TYR A 76 -16.98 -23.97 12.21
C TYR A 76 -17.73 -22.84 11.51
N ARG A 77 -17.53 -21.60 11.97
CA ARG A 77 -17.79 -20.44 11.11
C ARG A 77 -16.90 -20.65 9.90
N THR A 78 -17.50 -21.07 8.78
CA THR A 78 -16.95 -20.80 7.45
C THR A 78 -16.49 -19.34 7.48
N GLU A 79 -15.20 -19.07 7.26
CA GLU A 79 -14.73 -17.70 7.06
C GLU A 79 -15.70 -17.05 6.07
N GLU A 80 -16.48 -16.07 6.53
CA GLU A 80 -17.40 -15.35 5.67
C GLU A 80 -16.58 -14.79 4.50
N SER A 81 -17.08 -14.98 3.28
CA SER A 81 -16.38 -14.52 2.09
C SER A 81 -16.18 -13.00 2.19
N LEU A 82 -14.92 -12.56 2.16
CA LEU A 82 -14.54 -11.14 2.23
C LEU A 82 -15.38 -10.31 1.24
N THR A 83 -15.97 -9.22 1.73
CA THR A 83 -16.73 -8.26 0.93
C THR A 83 -16.05 -6.88 0.95
N LEU A 84 -16.48 -5.97 0.06
CA LEU A 84 -16.01 -4.57 0.13
C LEU A 84 -16.37 -3.94 1.49
N GLY A 85 -17.50 -4.34 2.09
CA GLY A 85 -17.92 -3.87 3.41
C GLY A 85 -16.94 -4.21 4.54
N ASP A 86 -15.94 -5.06 4.31
CA ASP A 86 -14.90 -5.39 5.29
C ASP A 86 -13.65 -4.52 5.16
N ILE A 87 -13.61 -3.63 4.17
CA ILE A 87 -12.44 -2.82 3.82
C ILE A 87 -12.73 -1.35 4.14
N PHE A 88 -11.81 -0.71 4.86
CA PHE A 88 -11.76 0.73 5.10
C PHE A 88 -10.71 1.34 4.18
N ILE A 89 -11.14 2.24 3.30
CA ILE A 89 -10.27 2.92 2.33
C ILE A 89 -10.11 4.37 2.80
N ALA A 90 -8.89 4.76 3.16
CA ALA A 90 -8.55 6.13 3.52
C ALA A 90 -7.88 6.83 2.33
N VAL A 91 -8.42 7.98 1.93
CA VAL A 91 -7.82 8.86 0.93
C VAL A 91 -7.31 10.12 1.61
N LYS A 92 -6.00 10.34 1.59
CA LYS A 92 -5.39 11.55 2.14
C LYS A 92 -5.40 12.66 1.08
N THR A 93 -5.93 13.82 1.44
CA THR A 93 -5.91 15.03 0.58
C THR A 93 -5.65 16.30 1.40
N THR A 94 -5.71 17.44 0.73
CA THR A 94 -5.57 18.78 1.30
C THR A 94 -6.46 19.75 0.53
N LYS A 95 -6.85 20.87 1.15
CA LYS A 95 -7.73 21.89 0.56
C LYS A 95 -7.38 22.25 -0.89
N ARG A 96 -6.09 22.43 -1.17
CA ARG A 96 -5.60 22.83 -2.51
C ARG A 96 -5.93 21.82 -3.61
N PHE A 97 -6.27 20.58 -3.26
CA PHE A 97 -6.52 19.47 -4.18
C PHE A 97 -7.98 18.98 -4.19
N HIS A 98 -8.87 19.61 -3.42
CA HIS A 98 -10.30 19.28 -3.44
C HIS A 98 -10.89 19.36 -4.86
N GLN A 99 -10.64 20.45 -5.57
CA GLN A 99 -11.14 20.59 -6.94
C GLN A 99 -10.27 19.82 -7.95
N SER A 100 -8.96 20.03 -7.90
CA SER A 100 -8.06 19.58 -8.98
C SER A 100 -7.79 18.07 -8.99
N ARG A 101 -8.00 17.37 -7.87
CA ARG A 101 -7.76 15.92 -7.76
C ARG A 101 -8.98 15.18 -7.23
N MET A 102 -9.59 15.63 -6.14
CA MET A 102 -10.68 14.87 -5.52
C MET A 102 -11.94 14.80 -6.39
N GLU A 103 -12.31 15.86 -7.12
CA GLU A 103 -13.46 15.78 -8.06
C GLU A 103 -13.30 14.64 -9.08
N LEU A 104 -12.08 14.44 -9.61
CA LEU A 104 -11.78 13.34 -10.51
C LEU A 104 -11.95 11.98 -9.83
N LEU A 105 -11.46 11.80 -8.60
CA LEU A 105 -11.59 10.53 -7.89
C LEU A 105 -13.06 10.22 -7.56
N LEU A 106 -13.81 11.25 -7.14
CA LEU A 106 -15.24 11.17 -6.82
C LEU A 106 -16.10 10.81 -8.05
N ASP A 107 -15.73 11.32 -9.23
CA ASP A 107 -16.39 10.98 -10.50
C ASP A 107 -16.04 9.58 -11.01
N THR A 108 -14.89 9.05 -10.59
CA THR A 108 -14.34 7.78 -11.09
C THR A 108 -14.40 6.70 -10.03
N TRP A 109 -13.27 6.24 -9.49
CA TRP A 109 -13.22 5.02 -8.70
C TRP A 109 -13.95 5.12 -7.36
N ILE A 110 -14.02 6.30 -6.72
CA ILE A 110 -14.74 6.45 -5.45
C ILE A 110 -16.24 6.21 -5.67
N SER A 111 -16.78 6.48 -6.87
CA SER A 111 -18.18 6.15 -7.18
C SER A 111 -18.50 4.65 -7.05
N GLN A 112 -17.49 3.78 -7.19
CA GLN A 112 -17.62 2.33 -7.11
C GLN A 112 -17.37 1.76 -5.70
N ALA A 113 -16.84 2.56 -4.77
CA ALA A 113 -16.50 2.13 -3.42
C ALA A 113 -16.78 3.21 -2.36
N ARG A 114 -17.80 4.05 -2.61
CA ARG A 114 -18.09 5.25 -1.81
C ARG A 114 -18.34 4.91 -0.34
N GLU A 115 -19.07 3.83 -0.08
CA GLU A 115 -19.43 3.37 1.26
C GLU A 115 -18.22 2.89 2.09
N GLN A 116 -17.12 2.53 1.42
CA GLN A 116 -15.89 2.07 2.04
C GLN A 116 -14.84 3.19 2.14
N THR A 117 -15.05 4.29 1.43
CA THR A 117 -14.05 5.34 1.25
C THR A 117 -14.30 6.53 2.17
N TYR A 118 -13.25 6.92 2.90
CA TYR A 118 -13.20 8.07 3.79
C TYR A 118 -12.08 9.01 3.33
N VAL A 119 -12.40 10.30 3.18
CA VAL A 119 -11.49 11.33 2.70
C VAL A 119 -11.03 12.17 3.88
N PHE A 120 -9.72 12.19 4.13
CA PHE A 120 -9.10 12.91 5.24
C PHE A 120 -8.45 14.19 4.72
N THR A 121 -8.91 15.34 5.22
CA THR A 121 -8.45 16.65 4.76
C THR A 121 -8.16 17.62 5.91
N ASP A 122 -7.48 18.72 5.57
CA ASP A 122 -7.07 19.80 6.46
C ASP A 122 -8.00 21.03 6.42
N GLU A 123 -9.08 21.00 5.63
CA GLU A 123 -10.09 22.06 5.65
C GLU A 123 -11.48 21.53 5.31
N GLU A 124 -12.51 22.08 5.95
CA GLU A 124 -13.90 21.80 5.58
C GLU A 124 -14.23 22.31 4.19
N ASP A 125 -15.01 21.54 3.44
CA ASP A 125 -15.45 21.89 2.09
C ASP A 125 -16.87 21.39 1.87
N GLU A 126 -17.79 22.32 1.65
CA GLU A 126 -19.20 21.98 1.50
C GLU A 126 -19.50 21.18 0.22
N ALA A 127 -18.71 21.32 -0.84
CA ALA A 127 -18.88 20.53 -2.06
C ALA A 127 -18.42 19.08 -1.84
N LEU A 128 -17.28 18.88 -1.18
CA LEU A 128 -16.82 17.56 -0.77
C LEU A 128 -17.79 16.91 0.22
N ARG A 129 -18.25 17.66 1.24
CA ARG A 129 -19.22 17.17 2.24
C ARG A 129 -20.56 16.82 1.61
N ARG A 130 -21.04 17.57 0.62
CA ARG A 130 -22.25 17.20 -0.14
C ARG A 130 -22.12 15.85 -0.86
N ARG A 131 -20.93 15.51 -1.37
CA ARG A 131 -20.70 14.24 -2.10
C ARG A 131 -20.39 13.06 -1.17
N MET A 132 -19.63 13.28 -0.10
CA MET A 132 -19.15 12.21 0.80
C MET A 132 -19.93 12.10 2.12
N GLY A 133 -20.68 13.12 2.52
CA GLY A 133 -21.36 13.15 3.83
C GLY A 133 -20.34 13.02 4.97
N ASP A 134 -20.65 12.17 5.94
CA ASP A 134 -19.78 11.90 7.10
C ASP A 134 -18.46 11.20 6.75
N HIS A 135 -18.28 10.79 5.49
CA HIS A 135 -17.02 10.23 5.01
C HIS A 135 -15.99 11.31 4.63
N ALA A 136 -16.36 12.59 4.63
CA ALA A 136 -15.40 13.69 4.55
C ALA A 136 -14.95 14.10 5.97
N ILE A 137 -13.74 13.72 6.35
CA ILE A 137 -13.21 13.89 7.70
C ILE A 137 -12.26 15.09 7.72
N PHE A 138 -12.67 16.15 8.43
CA PHE A 138 -11.82 17.29 8.74
C PHE A 138 -10.92 16.96 9.95
N THR A 139 -9.61 16.89 9.71
CA THR A 139 -8.64 16.38 10.69
C THR A 139 -8.09 17.45 11.64
N ASN A 140 -8.30 18.74 11.34
CA ASN A 140 -7.63 19.86 12.01
C ASN A 140 -6.08 19.77 12.01
N CYS A 141 -5.51 18.95 11.12
CA CYS A 141 -4.08 18.90 10.87
C CYS A 141 -3.65 20.04 9.95
N SER A 142 -2.35 20.36 9.94
CA SER A 142 -1.81 21.37 9.02
C SER A 142 -2.01 21.00 7.55
N ALA A 143 -2.24 22.02 6.71
CA ALA A 143 -2.30 21.91 5.25
C ALA A 143 -0.92 21.85 4.58
N GLU A 144 0.16 21.98 5.36
CA GLU A 144 1.51 21.83 4.86
C GLU A 144 1.80 20.40 4.37
N HIS A 145 2.75 20.29 3.46
CA HIS A 145 3.32 19.01 3.05
C HIS A 145 4.58 18.69 3.87
N SER A 146 4.52 18.96 5.17
CA SER A 146 5.61 18.71 6.12
C SER A 146 5.44 17.35 6.79
N HIS A 147 6.54 16.78 7.25
CA HIS A 147 6.53 15.48 7.92
C HIS A 147 5.53 15.43 9.11
N PRO A 148 5.45 16.44 10.02
CA PRO A 148 4.44 16.45 11.08
C PRO A 148 2.99 16.51 10.56
N ALA A 149 2.75 17.25 9.47
CA ALA A 149 1.41 17.41 8.90
C ALA A 149 0.89 16.10 8.28
N LEU A 150 1.76 15.38 7.54
CA LEU A 150 1.43 14.07 6.96
C LEU A 150 1.21 13.02 8.06
N SER A 151 2.09 12.97 9.05
CA SER A 151 1.95 12.09 10.22
C SER A 151 0.68 12.34 11.01
N CYS A 152 0.25 13.61 11.15
CA CYS A 152 -1.01 13.95 11.79
C CYS A 152 -2.22 13.38 11.04
N LYS A 153 -2.26 13.52 9.70
CA LYS A 153 -3.35 12.95 8.90
C LYS A 153 -3.34 11.43 8.92
N MET A 154 -2.17 10.80 8.79
CA MET A 154 -2.03 9.34 8.90
C MET A 154 -2.51 8.79 10.26
N ALA A 155 -2.24 9.50 11.36
CA ALA A 155 -2.79 9.14 12.67
C ALA A 155 -4.32 9.17 12.68
N ALA A 156 -4.94 10.20 12.08
CA ALA A 156 -6.38 10.32 11.97
C ALA A 156 -6.99 9.20 11.10
N GLU A 157 -6.34 8.85 9.98
CA GLU A 157 -6.72 7.71 9.14
C GLU A 157 -6.73 6.40 9.93
N PHE A 158 -5.65 6.16 10.69
CA PHE A 158 -5.46 4.96 11.49
C PHE A 158 -6.46 4.84 12.64
N ASP A 159 -6.70 5.93 13.37
CA ASP A 159 -7.67 5.96 14.48
C ASP A 159 -9.11 5.76 13.97
N ALA A 160 -9.47 6.38 12.85
CA ALA A 160 -10.78 6.21 12.22
C ALA A 160 -10.98 4.76 11.73
N PHE A 161 -9.93 4.15 11.16
CA PHE A 161 -9.98 2.73 10.80
C PHE A 161 -10.24 1.84 12.01
N LEU A 162 -9.48 2.01 13.10
CA LEU A 162 -9.69 1.21 14.32
C LEU A 162 -11.11 1.38 14.88
N ALA A 163 -11.64 2.60 14.86
CA ALA A 163 -13.00 2.89 15.29
C ALA A 163 -14.06 2.24 14.39
N SER A 164 -13.76 2.04 13.10
CA SER A 164 -14.69 1.42 12.14
C SER A 164 -14.91 -0.09 12.37
N GLY A 165 -13.97 -0.77 13.04
CA GLY A 165 -13.99 -2.22 13.26
C GLY A 165 -13.84 -3.07 11.99
N ARG A 166 -13.50 -2.46 10.85
CA ARG A 166 -13.33 -3.15 9.55
C ARG A 166 -12.13 -4.09 9.58
N SER A 167 -12.16 -5.14 8.75
CA SER A 167 -11.10 -6.16 8.72
C SER A 167 -9.80 -5.69 8.07
N TRP A 168 -9.89 -4.73 7.16
CA TRP A 168 -8.76 -4.25 6.37
C TRP A 168 -8.71 -2.72 6.33
N PHE A 169 -7.52 -2.17 6.53
CA PHE A 169 -7.20 -0.77 6.28
C PHE A 169 -6.43 -0.66 4.98
N CYS A 170 -6.83 0.23 4.07
CA CYS A 170 -6.04 0.57 2.90
C CYS A 170 -5.87 2.09 2.79
N HIS A 171 -4.61 2.53 2.74
CA HIS A 171 -4.24 3.93 2.56
C HIS A 171 -4.00 4.23 1.07
N LEU A 172 -4.49 5.36 0.59
CA LEU A 172 -4.21 5.93 -0.73
C LEU A 172 -3.99 7.46 -0.63
N ASP A 173 -3.23 8.00 -1.57
CA ASP A 173 -3.11 9.45 -1.83
C ASP A 173 -4.15 9.91 -2.86
N ASP A 174 -4.41 11.22 -2.90
CA ASP A 174 -5.38 11.84 -3.81
C ASP A 174 -5.00 11.86 -5.31
N ASP A 175 -3.85 11.29 -5.68
CA ASP A 175 -3.46 11.01 -7.05
C ASP A 175 -3.38 9.51 -7.37
N ASN A 176 -4.03 8.67 -6.55
CA ASN A 176 -4.22 7.25 -6.82
C ASN A 176 -5.60 6.92 -7.42
N TYR A 177 -5.61 5.95 -8.33
CA TYR A 177 -6.80 5.25 -8.79
C TYR A 177 -6.85 3.88 -8.13
N LEU A 178 -7.96 3.55 -7.46
CA LEU A 178 -8.18 2.23 -6.91
C LEU A 178 -9.07 1.40 -7.84
N ASN A 179 -8.73 0.13 -8.02
CA ASN A 179 -9.63 -0.87 -8.58
C ASN A 179 -10.19 -1.74 -7.43
N PRO A 180 -11.44 -1.49 -6.96
CA PRO A 180 -11.99 -2.21 -5.81
C PRO A 180 -12.12 -3.72 -6.04
N HIS A 181 -12.38 -4.15 -7.29
CA HIS A 181 -12.48 -5.56 -7.65
C HIS A 181 -11.13 -6.27 -7.54
N ALA A 182 -10.06 -5.65 -8.06
CA ALA A 182 -8.71 -6.19 -7.93
C ALA A 182 -8.24 -6.18 -6.47
N LEU A 183 -8.58 -5.13 -5.71
CA LEU A 183 -8.29 -5.06 -4.28
C LEU A 183 -8.95 -6.21 -3.52
N LEU A 184 -10.25 -6.40 -3.69
CA LEU A 184 -11.02 -7.45 -3.02
C LEU A 184 -10.43 -8.83 -3.33
N LYS A 185 -10.12 -9.09 -4.61
CA LYS A 185 -9.49 -10.34 -5.05
C LYS A 185 -8.11 -10.57 -4.43
N LEU A 186 -7.31 -9.52 -4.29
CA LEU A 186 -6.00 -9.63 -3.62
C LEU A 186 -6.20 -9.98 -2.14
N LEU A 187 -7.03 -9.22 -1.43
CA LEU A 187 -7.22 -9.38 0.01
C LEU A 187 -7.90 -10.71 0.37
N SER A 188 -8.76 -11.25 -0.51
CA SER A 188 -9.39 -12.56 -0.29
C SER A 188 -8.39 -13.74 -0.29
N SER A 189 -7.14 -13.52 -0.70
CA SER A 189 -6.08 -14.54 -0.61
C SER A 189 -5.40 -14.59 0.77
N TYR A 190 -5.79 -13.72 1.70
CA TYR A 190 -5.25 -13.63 3.04
C TYR A 190 -6.37 -13.65 4.09
N SER A 191 -6.12 -14.26 5.25
CA SER A 191 -7.00 -14.12 6.41
C SER A 191 -6.71 -12.80 7.13
N SER A 192 -7.74 -12.00 7.42
CA SER A 192 -7.60 -10.78 8.23
C SER A 192 -7.17 -11.05 9.69
N SER A 193 -7.24 -12.33 10.10
CA SER A 193 -6.72 -12.83 11.37
C SER A 193 -5.20 -13.05 11.39
N TRP A 194 -4.48 -12.75 10.31
CA TRP A 194 -3.02 -12.79 10.24
C TRP A 194 -2.43 -11.39 10.25
N ASP A 195 -1.12 -11.29 10.51
CA ASP A 195 -0.41 -10.01 10.47
C ASP A 195 -0.02 -9.70 9.02
N ILE A 196 -0.86 -8.94 8.30
CA ILE A 196 -0.68 -8.69 6.87
C ILE A 196 -0.41 -7.20 6.64
N TYR A 197 0.71 -6.93 5.97
CA TYR A 197 1.07 -5.60 5.46
C TYR A 197 1.44 -5.75 3.98
N LEU A 198 0.60 -5.25 3.08
CA LEU A 198 0.73 -5.40 1.64
C LEU A 198 1.01 -4.05 0.97
N GLY A 199 1.93 -4.04 0.03
CA GLY A 199 2.17 -2.85 -0.80
C GLY A 199 3.41 -2.99 -1.67
N LYS A 200 3.75 -1.91 -2.37
CA LYS A 200 4.96 -1.82 -3.20
C LYS A 200 6.15 -1.41 -2.34
N PRO A 201 7.23 -2.22 -2.21
CA PRO A 201 8.43 -1.78 -1.52
C PRO A 201 9.05 -0.56 -2.20
N SER A 202 9.35 0.48 -1.43
CA SER A 202 9.84 1.75 -2.00
C SER A 202 11.27 1.71 -2.53
N LEU A 203 12.07 0.76 -2.07
CA LEU A 203 13.47 0.60 -2.43
C LEU A 203 13.71 -0.85 -2.86
N ASN A 204 14.86 -1.13 -3.44
CA ASN A 204 15.30 -2.51 -3.71
C ASN A 204 16.02 -3.17 -2.50
N ARG A 205 16.02 -2.50 -1.35
CA ARG A 205 16.65 -2.92 -0.09
C ARG A 205 15.96 -2.23 1.09
N PRO A 206 16.05 -2.77 2.32
CA PRO A 206 15.58 -2.07 3.51
C PRO A 206 16.21 -0.69 3.64
N ILE A 207 15.44 0.32 4.02
CA ILE A 207 15.98 1.64 4.37
C ILE A 207 16.85 1.51 5.62
N ARG A 208 17.86 2.37 5.75
CA ARG A 208 18.65 2.51 6.97
C ARG A 208 18.27 3.82 7.64
N ALA A 209 17.92 3.77 8.90
CA ALA A 209 17.56 4.95 9.69
C ALA A 209 18.19 4.90 11.07
N SER A 210 18.05 6.00 11.81
CA SER A 210 18.51 6.13 13.18
C SER A 210 17.32 6.42 14.08
N GLU A 211 17.06 5.51 15.02
CA GLU A 211 16.10 5.71 16.11
C GLU A 211 16.79 6.49 17.22
N THR A 212 16.20 7.61 17.65
CA THR A 212 16.68 8.37 18.81
C THR A 212 16.33 7.64 20.10
N LEU A 213 17.29 7.45 20.99
CA LEU A 213 17.12 6.82 22.31
C LEU A 213 17.20 7.85 23.43
N PRO A 214 16.79 7.50 24.67
CA PRO A 214 17.11 8.30 25.85
C PRO A 214 18.61 8.62 25.92
N ASN A 215 18.96 9.79 26.47
CA ASN A 215 20.34 10.29 26.61
C ASN A 215 21.05 10.65 25.29
N ASN A 216 20.31 11.08 24.26
CA ASN A 216 20.84 11.47 22.94
C ASN A 216 21.65 10.38 22.23
N GLN A 217 21.47 9.12 22.62
CA GLN A 217 22.03 8.00 21.89
C GLN A 217 21.18 7.70 20.65
N THR A 218 21.76 7.04 19.67
CA THR A 218 21.04 6.62 18.47
C THR A 218 21.25 5.13 18.23
N LYS A 219 20.18 4.45 17.81
CA LYS A 219 20.19 3.04 17.40
C LYS A 219 19.99 2.96 15.91
N SER A 220 20.89 2.28 15.21
CA SER A 220 20.67 2.00 13.78
C SER A 220 19.55 0.97 13.62
N VAL A 221 18.61 1.26 12.73
CA VAL A 221 17.49 0.38 12.37
C VAL A 221 17.44 0.19 10.86
N ARG A 222 16.92 -0.97 10.46
CA ARG A 222 16.77 -1.36 9.05
C ARG A 222 15.43 -2.06 8.86
N PHE A 223 14.65 -1.60 7.89
CA PHE A 223 13.30 -2.11 7.65
C PHE A 223 12.84 -1.83 6.22
N TRP A 224 11.88 -2.61 5.73
CA TRP A 224 11.11 -2.29 4.54
C TRP A 224 9.89 -1.43 4.88
N PHE A 225 9.41 -0.70 3.88
CA PHE A 225 8.17 0.06 3.97
C PHE A 225 7.52 0.09 2.58
N ALA A 226 6.18 0.08 2.56
CA ALA A 226 5.41 0.29 1.34
C ALA A 226 5.41 1.78 0.98
N THR A 227 5.59 2.10 -0.31
CA THR A 227 5.49 3.47 -0.81
C THR A 227 4.08 4.02 -0.59
N GLY A 228 3.95 5.13 0.17
CA GLY A 228 2.65 5.74 0.47
C GLY A 228 1.85 6.06 -0.79
N GLY A 229 2.47 6.74 -1.76
CA GLY A 229 1.84 7.10 -3.04
C GLY A 229 1.62 5.95 -4.03
N ALA A 230 1.90 4.69 -3.66
CA ALA A 230 1.40 3.51 -4.37
C ALA A 230 0.15 2.93 -3.69
N GLY A 231 -0.18 3.39 -2.48
CA GLY A 231 -1.11 2.76 -1.57
C GLY A 231 -0.58 1.48 -0.92
N PHE A 232 -1.16 1.15 0.22
CA PHE A 232 -0.84 -0.07 0.98
C PHE A 232 -2.05 -0.53 1.80
N CYS A 233 -2.06 -1.80 2.22
CA CYS A 233 -3.10 -2.34 3.08
C CYS A 233 -2.54 -3.06 4.31
N ILE A 234 -3.26 -2.98 5.42
CA ILE A 234 -2.93 -3.56 6.72
C ILE A 234 -4.15 -4.33 7.25
N SER A 235 -3.97 -5.55 7.74
CA SER A 235 -5.05 -6.28 8.42
C SER A 235 -5.35 -5.66 9.78
N HIS A 236 -6.61 -5.77 10.22
CA HIS A 236 -7.02 -5.25 11.53
C HIS A 236 -6.17 -5.82 12.67
N LYS A 237 -5.85 -7.12 12.64
CA LYS A 237 -4.99 -7.74 13.65
C LYS A 237 -3.61 -7.08 13.75
N LEU A 238 -2.97 -6.79 12.62
CA LEU A 238 -1.67 -6.12 12.62
C LEU A 238 -1.82 -4.67 13.14
N ALA A 239 -2.83 -3.95 12.68
CA ALA A 239 -3.12 -2.61 13.15
C ALA A 239 -3.36 -2.57 14.67
N SER A 240 -4.09 -3.53 15.25
CA SER A 240 -4.29 -3.60 16.71
C SER A 240 -2.95 -3.69 17.47
N LYS A 241 -1.94 -4.38 16.92
CA LYS A 241 -0.59 -4.43 17.51
C LYS A 241 0.16 -3.11 17.38
N MET A 242 -0.11 -2.33 16.34
CA MET A 242 0.54 -1.04 16.09
C MET A 242 0.05 0.08 17.03
N VAL A 243 -1.11 -0.10 17.69
CA VAL A 243 -1.76 0.90 18.57
C VAL A 243 -0.79 1.63 19.51
N PRO A 244 0.12 0.98 20.25
CA PRO A 244 1.02 1.68 21.19
C PRO A 244 1.95 2.71 20.55
N TRP A 245 2.17 2.62 19.23
CA TRP A 245 3.04 3.50 18.45
C TRP A 245 2.31 4.34 17.41
N ALA A 246 1.10 3.93 16.99
CA ALA A 246 0.39 4.55 15.88
C ALA A 246 -0.89 5.31 16.28
N SER A 247 -1.54 4.98 17.40
CA SER A 247 -2.82 5.62 17.72
C SER A 247 -2.65 7.00 18.38
N GLY A 248 -3.51 7.94 18.02
CA GLY A 248 -3.50 9.31 18.51
C GLY A 248 -2.16 10.02 18.28
N ARG A 249 -1.67 10.71 19.30
CA ARG A 249 -0.39 11.46 19.22
C ARG A 249 0.86 10.56 19.08
N LYS A 250 0.72 9.24 19.26
CA LYS A 250 1.85 8.31 19.21
C LYS A 250 2.45 8.21 17.82
N PHE A 251 1.64 8.30 16.76
CA PHE A 251 2.17 8.24 15.40
C PHE A 251 3.20 9.35 15.16
N LEU A 252 2.84 10.59 15.52
CA LEU A 252 3.72 11.75 15.39
C LEU A 252 4.99 11.58 16.25
N SER A 253 4.86 11.17 17.52
CA SER A 253 6.03 10.93 18.37
C SER A 253 6.95 9.83 17.80
N THR A 254 6.38 8.79 17.20
CA THR A 254 7.14 7.71 16.58
C THR A 254 7.82 8.17 15.30
N SER A 255 7.15 9.00 14.50
CA SER A 255 7.72 9.55 13.27
C SER A 255 8.85 10.53 13.57
N GLU A 256 8.74 11.34 14.63
CA GLU A 256 9.79 12.22 15.15
C GLU A 256 11.02 11.45 15.67
N LEU A 257 10.81 10.26 16.26
CA LEU A 257 11.87 9.40 16.80
C LEU A 257 12.89 8.99 15.72
N ILE A 258 12.38 8.68 14.53
CA ILE A 258 13.16 8.21 13.37
C ILE A 258 13.40 9.31 12.32
N ARG A 259 12.66 10.43 12.40
CA ARG A 259 12.72 11.58 11.49
C ARG A 259 12.48 11.20 10.03
N LEU A 260 11.51 10.33 9.79
CA LEU A 260 11.14 9.84 8.46
C LEU A 260 9.66 10.08 8.18
N PRO A 261 9.24 10.16 6.90
CA PRO A 261 7.84 10.35 6.51
C PRO A 261 6.87 9.32 7.10
N ASP A 262 5.57 9.58 6.91
CA ASP A 262 4.47 8.76 7.45
C ASP A 262 4.50 7.32 6.91
N ASP A 263 4.75 7.11 5.63
CA ASP A 263 4.88 5.76 5.04
C ASP A 263 6.05 4.95 5.63
N CYS A 264 7.20 5.60 5.82
CA CYS A 264 8.37 5.05 6.49
C CYS A 264 8.05 4.75 7.96
N THR A 265 7.26 5.59 8.63
CA THR A 265 6.84 5.39 10.01
C THR A 265 5.93 4.17 10.15
N VAL A 266 5.01 3.95 9.22
CA VAL A 266 4.20 2.72 9.15
C VAL A 266 5.10 1.49 9.04
N GLY A 267 6.02 1.46 8.07
CA GLY A 267 6.94 0.33 7.91
C GLY A 267 7.86 0.12 9.12
N TYR A 268 8.33 1.19 9.73
CA TYR A 268 9.13 1.14 10.97
C TYR A 268 8.35 0.52 12.13
N ILE A 269 7.12 0.95 12.37
CA ILE A 269 6.29 0.38 13.44
C ILE A 269 6.09 -1.12 13.16
N ILE A 270 5.71 -1.47 11.93
CA ILE A 270 5.41 -2.85 11.56
C ILE A 270 6.63 -3.76 11.73
N GLU A 271 7.76 -3.43 11.11
CA GLU A 271 8.93 -4.34 11.10
C GLU A 271 9.79 -4.23 12.37
N CYS A 272 9.94 -3.03 12.95
CA CYS A 272 10.85 -2.81 14.07
C CYS A 272 10.18 -2.84 15.44
N LYS A 273 8.86 -2.59 15.55
CA LYS A 273 8.16 -2.55 16.85
C LYS A 273 7.25 -3.75 17.10
N VAL A 274 6.56 -4.24 16.08
CA VAL A 274 5.55 -5.31 16.25
C VAL A 274 5.89 -6.63 15.57
N GLY A 275 7.04 -6.70 14.88
CA GLY A 275 7.56 -7.94 14.27
C GLY A 275 6.78 -8.42 13.04
N GLY A 276 6.02 -7.55 12.38
CA GLY A 276 5.42 -7.82 11.08
C GLY A 276 6.44 -7.69 9.94
N GLN A 277 6.00 -7.92 8.70
CA GLN A 277 6.84 -7.83 7.51
C GLN A 277 6.05 -7.23 6.35
N LEU A 278 6.69 -6.41 5.53
CA LEU A 278 6.11 -6.02 4.25
C LEU A 278 6.03 -7.22 3.32
N LEU A 279 4.82 -7.55 2.86
CA LEU A 279 4.56 -8.49 1.78
C LEU A 279 4.52 -7.72 0.45
N PRO A 280 5.55 -7.88 -0.41
CA PRO A 280 5.62 -7.15 -1.67
C PRO A 280 4.48 -7.55 -2.61
N SER A 281 3.81 -6.57 -3.20
CA SER A 281 2.84 -6.78 -4.26
C SER A 281 3.17 -5.92 -5.48
N ALA A 282 3.20 -6.56 -6.65
CA ALA A 282 3.42 -5.89 -7.93
C ALA A 282 2.13 -5.26 -8.51
N LEU A 283 1.02 -5.31 -7.76
CA LEU A 283 -0.28 -4.76 -8.16
C LEU A 283 -0.50 -3.32 -7.68
N PHE A 284 0.42 -2.81 -6.85
CA PHE A 284 0.38 -1.43 -6.35
C PHE A 284 1.40 -0.58 -7.11
N HIS A 285 0.96 0.58 -7.61
CA HIS A 285 1.79 1.43 -8.46
C HIS A 285 1.78 2.89 -8.06
N SER A 286 2.97 3.49 -8.01
CA SER A 286 3.17 4.92 -7.74
C SER A 286 3.64 5.63 -9.01
N HIS A 287 3.37 6.94 -9.13
CA HIS A 287 3.99 7.74 -10.19
C HIS A 287 5.52 7.88 -10.04
N LEU A 288 6.15 7.29 -9.02
CA LEU A 288 7.61 7.19 -8.87
C LEU A 288 8.23 5.98 -9.62
N GLU A 289 7.42 5.21 -10.35
CA GLU A 289 7.89 4.16 -11.26
C GLU A 289 7.41 4.42 -12.69
N ASN A 290 8.01 3.79 -13.71
CA ASN A 290 7.58 4.01 -15.10
C ASN A 290 6.23 3.32 -15.38
N LEU A 291 5.14 4.09 -15.31
CA LEU A 291 3.77 3.58 -15.48
C LEU A 291 3.45 3.14 -16.91
N GLN A 292 4.22 3.59 -17.90
CA GLN A 292 4.10 3.16 -19.30
C GLN A 292 4.56 1.71 -19.50
N LEU A 293 5.30 1.13 -18.55
CA LEU A 293 5.71 -0.28 -18.62
C LEU A 293 4.59 -1.24 -18.23
N ILE A 294 3.47 -0.75 -17.68
CA ILE A 294 2.33 -1.60 -17.32
C ILE A 294 1.56 -1.93 -18.59
N PRO A 295 1.50 -3.21 -19.02
CA PRO A 295 0.82 -3.57 -20.26
C PRO A 295 -0.70 -3.30 -20.15
N LEU A 296 -1.30 -2.82 -21.23
CA LEU A 296 -2.74 -2.59 -21.35
C LEU A 296 -3.57 -3.81 -20.89
N SER A 297 -3.15 -5.02 -21.29
CA SER A 297 -3.81 -6.29 -20.92
C SER A 297 -3.79 -6.61 -19.43
N ARG A 298 -2.99 -5.90 -18.64
CA ARG A 298 -2.89 -6.08 -17.19
C ARG A 298 -3.52 -4.94 -16.39
N LEU A 299 -3.95 -3.84 -17.01
CA LEU A 299 -4.51 -2.69 -16.27
C LEU A 299 -5.68 -3.08 -15.36
N SER A 300 -6.57 -3.97 -15.83
CA SER A 300 -7.72 -4.45 -15.05
C SER A 300 -7.37 -5.33 -13.84
N GLN A 301 -6.11 -5.79 -13.76
CA GLN A 301 -5.62 -6.62 -12.65
C GLN A 301 -4.87 -5.79 -11.59
N GLN A 302 -4.50 -4.54 -11.91
CA GLN A 302 -3.78 -3.70 -10.97
C GLN A 302 -4.72 -3.22 -9.88
N VAL A 303 -4.23 -3.19 -8.64
CA VAL A 303 -4.98 -2.73 -7.47
C VAL A 303 -4.98 -1.21 -7.43
N THR A 304 -3.80 -0.58 -7.53
CA THR A 304 -3.67 0.87 -7.59
C THR A 304 -2.89 1.30 -8.83
N LEU A 305 -3.25 2.44 -9.37
CA LEU A 305 -2.47 3.18 -10.35
C LEU A 305 -2.32 4.63 -9.85
N SER A 306 -1.40 5.38 -10.43
CA SER A 306 -1.15 6.77 -10.03
C SER A 306 -0.94 7.66 -11.26
N TYR A 307 -0.82 8.96 -11.04
CA TYR A 307 -0.30 9.90 -12.02
C TYR A 307 0.52 10.96 -11.30
N GLY A 308 1.47 11.56 -12.01
CA GLY A 308 2.29 12.62 -11.43
C GLY A 308 3.46 13.01 -12.30
N VAL A 309 4.32 13.87 -11.77
CA VAL A 309 5.56 14.25 -12.45
C VAL A 309 6.70 13.39 -11.92
N PHE A 310 7.39 12.68 -12.81
CA PHE A 310 8.58 11.89 -12.52
C PHE A 310 9.68 12.27 -13.49
N GLU A 311 10.88 12.58 -12.99
CA GLU A 311 12.02 13.03 -13.81
C GLU A 311 11.67 14.18 -14.78
N ASN A 312 10.89 15.17 -14.31
CA ASN A 312 10.37 16.31 -15.08
C ASN A 312 9.45 15.94 -16.26
N LYS A 313 8.92 14.71 -16.29
CA LYS A 313 7.95 14.26 -17.29
C LYS A 313 6.65 13.87 -16.60
N LEU A 314 5.54 14.15 -17.27
CA LEU A 314 4.27 13.59 -16.87
C LEU A 314 4.34 12.06 -17.01
N ASN A 315 4.10 11.37 -15.91
CA ASN A 315 4.11 9.93 -15.80
C ASN A 315 2.69 9.45 -15.55
N VAL A 316 2.15 8.76 -16.53
CA VAL A 316 0.78 8.23 -16.60
C VAL A 316 0.83 6.86 -17.28
N ILE A 317 -0.19 6.05 -17.05
CA ILE A 317 -0.39 4.81 -17.80
C ILE A 317 -0.57 5.07 -19.30
N GLU A 318 -0.20 4.09 -20.13
CA GLU A 318 -0.47 4.14 -21.57
C GLU A 318 -1.87 3.61 -21.87
N LEU A 319 -2.78 4.53 -22.25
CA LEU A 319 -4.15 4.21 -22.62
C LEU A 319 -4.68 5.20 -23.66
N SER A 320 -5.09 4.69 -24.82
CA SER A 320 -5.40 5.47 -26.02
C SER A 320 -6.73 6.24 -25.94
N GLY A 321 -7.67 5.80 -25.10
CA GLY A 321 -9.01 6.38 -25.01
C GLY A 321 -9.86 5.73 -23.91
N PRO A 322 -11.16 6.06 -23.83
CA PRO A 322 -11.92 6.81 -24.83
C PRO A 322 -11.66 8.33 -24.87
N PHE A 323 -11.03 8.92 -23.84
CA PHE A 323 -10.75 10.37 -23.81
C PHE A 323 -9.37 10.71 -24.40
N SER A 324 -9.34 11.77 -25.21
CA SER A 324 -8.09 12.33 -25.74
C SER A 324 -7.17 12.84 -24.62
N PRO A 325 -5.85 12.95 -24.85
CA PRO A 325 -4.92 13.60 -23.93
C PRO A 325 -5.28 15.05 -23.55
N GLN A 326 -6.23 15.69 -24.22
CA GLN A 326 -6.70 17.04 -23.87
C GLN A 326 -7.88 16.99 -22.89
N GLU A 327 -8.71 15.94 -22.96
CA GLU A 327 -9.90 15.76 -22.13
C GLU A 327 -9.60 15.07 -20.79
N ASP A 328 -8.52 14.29 -20.70
CA ASP A 328 -8.04 13.69 -19.44
C ASP A 328 -6.50 13.88 -19.27
N PRO A 329 -6.02 15.12 -19.32
CA PRO A 329 -4.62 15.43 -19.65
C PRO A 329 -3.61 14.99 -18.59
N SER A 330 -4.01 15.03 -17.31
CA SER A 330 -3.08 14.84 -16.20
C SER A 330 -3.03 13.43 -15.65
N SER A 331 -4.05 12.59 -15.88
CA SER A 331 -4.23 11.35 -15.11
C SER A 331 -4.43 10.08 -15.92
N ARG A 332 -5.17 10.16 -17.05
CA ARG A 332 -5.73 8.99 -17.76
C ARG A 332 -6.77 8.20 -16.94
N PHE A 333 -7.23 8.71 -15.80
CA PHE A 333 -8.16 8.02 -14.89
C PHE A 333 -9.59 7.98 -15.43
N ARG A 334 -10.04 8.98 -16.21
CA ARG A 334 -11.36 8.90 -16.87
C ARG A 334 -11.34 7.82 -17.94
N SER A 335 -10.27 7.77 -18.73
CA SER A 335 -10.06 6.71 -19.72
C SER A 335 -9.98 5.33 -19.08
N LEU A 336 -9.19 5.18 -18.01
CA LEU A 336 -9.10 3.94 -17.25
C LEU A 336 -10.44 3.53 -16.67
N HIS A 337 -11.19 4.47 -16.11
CA HIS A 337 -12.51 4.19 -15.54
C HIS A 337 -13.46 3.64 -16.59
N CYS A 338 -13.50 4.22 -17.79
CA CYS A 338 -14.32 3.69 -18.87
C CYS A 338 -13.83 2.35 -19.43
N HIS A 339 -12.53 2.08 -19.32
CA HIS A 339 -11.99 0.76 -19.66
C HIS A 339 -12.46 -0.32 -18.67
N LEU A 340 -12.59 0.01 -17.38
CA LEU A 340 -13.00 -0.92 -16.32
C LEU A 340 -14.53 -1.01 -16.15
N TYR A 341 -15.22 0.11 -16.38
CA TYR A 341 -16.65 0.31 -16.17
C TYR A 341 -17.27 0.96 -17.42
N PRO A 342 -17.35 0.23 -18.54
CA PRO A 342 -17.80 0.78 -19.83
C PRO A 342 -19.25 1.26 -19.80
N ASP A 343 -20.06 0.74 -18.88
CA ASP A 343 -21.48 1.10 -18.72
C ASP A 343 -21.70 2.41 -17.96
N THR A 344 -20.64 3.03 -17.43
CA THR A 344 -20.73 4.35 -16.77
C THR A 344 -21.27 5.39 -17.76
N SER A 345 -22.34 6.11 -17.39
CA SER A 345 -23.16 6.90 -18.32
C SER A 345 -22.44 8.01 -19.10
N TRP A 346 -21.34 8.54 -18.54
CA TRP A 346 -20.53 9.58 -19.18
C TRP A 346 -19.35 9.03 -19.98
N CYS A 347 -19.15 7.71 -20.00
CA CYS A 347 -18.18 7.07 -20.86
C CYS A 347 -18.61 7.21 -22.32
N VAL A 348 -17.76 7.86 -23.10
CA VAL A 348 -17.98 7.96 -24.54
C VAL A 348 -17.77 6.56 -25.10
N GLN A 349 -18.80 5.97 -25.72
CA GLN A 349 -18.60 4.76 -26.50
C GLN A 349 -17.55 5.08 -27.55
N ALA A 350 -16.44 4.32 -27.56
CA ALA A 350 -15.46 4.43 -28.62
C ALA A 350 -16.21 4.16 -29.92
N VAL A 351 -16.53 5.22 -30.66
CA VAL A 351 -17.01 5.09 -32.03
C VAL A 351 -15.87 4.36 -32.73
N SER A 352 -16.13 3.11 -33.13
CA SER A 352 -15.22 2.33 -33.93
C SER A 352 -14.93 3.13 -35.20
N TRP A 353 -13.76 3.77 -35.25
CA TRP A 353 -13.23 4.42 -36.44
C TRP A 353 -12.45 3.40 -37.25
#